data_AF-A0A543P1B0-F1
#
_entry.id   AF-A0A543P1B0-F1
#
_cell.length_a   1.000
_cell.length_b   1.000
_cell.length_c   1.000
_cell.angle_alpha   90.00
_cell.angle_beta   90.00
_cell.angle_gamma   90.00
#
_symmetry.space_group_name_H-M   'P 1'
#
loop_
_entity.id
_entity.type
_entity.pdbx_description
1 polymer ?
#
loop_
_entity_poly.entity_id
_entity_poly.type
_entity_poly.pdbx_seq_one_letter_code
_entity_poly.pdbx_strand_id
1 'polypeptide(L)'
;MSESDSGSNEVRPEVVAAIVGVLRGDDTADLPQGATAAEKAAAKDAYLSEFLAERGKRDRQSHAWELLLTRSYDEPPTWKQIFDDLSPEVHAELGELYDALPAGAQEEYARRFGVPSTV
;
A
#
# COMPACT_ATOMS: atom_id res chain seq x y z
N MET A 1 22.79 -24.75 -39.94
CA MET A 1 22.17 -23.71 -39.10
C MET A 1 20.72 -24.11 -38.96
N SER A 2 20.42 -24.84 -37.90
CA SER A 2 19.08 -25.38 -37.65
C SER A 2 18.54 -24.77 -36.37
N GLU A 3 17.45 -24.04 -36.55
CA GLU A 3 16.32 -23.81 -35.66
C GLU A 3 16.62 -23.66 -34.16
N SER A 4 16.57 -22.41 -33.71
CA SER A 4 16.37 -22.04 -32.31
C SER A 4 14.96 -22.45 -31.89
N ASP A 5 14.84 -23.61 -31.24
CA ASP A 5 13.66 -23.98 -30.45
C ASP A 5 13.65 -23.12 -29.17
N SER A 6 13.19 -21.88 -29.28
CA SER A 6 12.81 -21.08 -28.12
C SER A 6 11.40 -21.50 -27.73
N GLY A 7 11.30 -22.58 -26.94
CA GLY A 7 10.10 -22.92 -26.21
C GLY A 7 9.56 -21.65 -25.53
N SER A 8 8.41 -21.21 -25.99
CA SER A 8 7.76 -19.95 -25.64
C SER A 8 7.46 -19.90 -24.14
N ASN A 9 8.40 -19.38 -23.35
CA ASN A 9 8.24 -19.05 -21.94
C ASN A 9 7.69 -17.62 -21.75
N GLU A 10 6.92 -17.15 -22.73
CA GLU A 10 6.33 -15.81 -22.74
C GLU A 10 5.21 -15.74 -21.71
N VAL A 11 5.34 -14.79 -20.77
CA VAL A 11 4.36 -14.57 -19.71
C VAL A 11 3.24 -13.71 -20.27
N ARG A 12 2.06 -14.31 -20.46
CA ARG A 12 0.86 -13.60 -20.92
C ARG A 12 0.23 -12.77 -19.79
N PRO A 13 0.15 -11.42 -19.91
CA PRO A 13 -0.38 -10.57 -18.84
C PRO A 13 -1.83 -10.88 -18.48
N GLU A 14 -2.67 -11.24 -19.44
CA GLU A 14 -4.08 -11.59 -19.22
C GLU A 14 -4.24 -12.86 -18.39
N VAL A 15 -3.36 -13.85 -18.56
CA VAL A 15 -3.36 -15.08 -17.78
C VAL A 15 -2.90 -14.81 -16.35
N VAL A 16 -1.85 -13.99 -16.20
CA VAL A 16 -1.38 -13.53 -14.89
C VAL A 16 -2.49 -12.79 -14.16
N ALA A 17 -3.18 -11.86 -14.82
CA ALA A 17 -4.28 -11.09 -14.23
C ALA A 17 -5.44 -11.99 -13.80
N ALA A 18 -5.85 -12.97 -14.61
CA ALA A 18 -6.88 -13.93 -14.24
C ALA A 18 -6.49 -14.78 -13.02
N ILE A 19 -5.22 -15.23 -12.94
CA ILE A 19 -4.72 -15.95 -11.76
C ILE A 19 -4.70 -15.06 -10.52
N VAL A 20 -4.30 -13.79 -10.64
CA VAL A 20 -4.33 -12.82 -9.53
C VAL A 20 -5.77 -12.59 -9.06
N GLY A 21 -6.74 -12.46 -9.97
CA GLY A 21 -8.17 -12.34 -9.62
C GLY A 21 -8.64 -13.49 -8.75
N VAL A 22 -8.33 -14.74 -9.14
CA VAL A 22 -8.67 -15.92 -8.33
C VAL A 22 -7.96 -15.91 -6.97
N LEU A 23 -6.69 -15.49 -6.89
CA LEU A 23 -6.00 -15.36 -5.60
C LEU A 23 -6.65 -14.33 -4.68
N ARG A 24 -7.32 -13.30 -5.24
CA ARG A 24 -8.11 -12.32 -4.51
C ARG A 24 -9.52 -12.82 -4.13
N GLY A 25 -9.93 -13.98 -4.65
CA GLY A 25 -11.23 -14.60 -4.37
C GLY A 25 -12.25 -14.53 -5.51
N ASP A 26 -11.85 -14.12 -6.72
CA ASP A 26 -12.72 -14.19 -7.90
C ASP A 26 -13.00 -15.66 -8.31
N ASP A 27 -14.03 -15.87 -9.13
CA ASP A 27 -14.42 -17.20 -9.58
C ASP A 27 -13.31 -17.84 -10.44
N THR A 28 -13.08 -19.12 -10.22
CA THR A 28 -12.17 -19.96 -11.01
C THR A 28 -12.65 -20.20 -12.44
N ALA A 29 -13.91 -19.88 -12.76
CA ALA A 29 -14.50 -20.04 -14.08
C ALA A 29 -13.72 -19.32 -15.19
N ASP A 30 -13.05 -18.21 -14.86
CA ASP A 30 -12.28 -17.39 -15.81
C ASP A 30 -10.80 -17.80 -15.90
N LEU A 31 -10.37 -18.88 -15.24
CA LEU A 31 -8.98 -19.35 -15.33
C LEU A 31 -8.67 -19.96 -16.70
N PRO A 32 -7.65 -19.44 -17.40
CA PRO A 32 -7.22 -20.02 -18.67
C PRO A 32 -6.68 -21.44 -18.46
N GLN A 33 -7.15 -22.37 -19.29
CA GLN A 33 -6.54 -23.69 -19.35
C GLN A 33 -5.10 -23.59 -19.89
N GLY A 34 -4.16 -24.28 -19.24
CA GLY A 34 -2.77 -24.33 -19.69
C GLY A 34 -1.87 -23.19 -19.21
N ALA A 35 -2.19 -22.53 -18.09
CA ALA A 35 -1.28 -21.58 -17.47
C ALA A 35 0.09 -22.21 -17.17
N THR A 36 1.16 -21.59 -17.67
CA THR A 36 2.53 -22.06 -17.54
C THR A 36 3.06 -21.86 -16.11
N ALA A 37 4.19 -22.50 -15.79
CA ALA A 37 4.86 -22.29 -14.50
C ALA A 37 5.34 -20.84 -14.34
N ALA A 38 5.82 -20.20 -15.41
CA ALA A 38 6.27 -18.80 -15.40
C ALA A 38 5.11 -17.83 -15.14
N GLU A 39 3.94 -18.04 -15.75
CA GLU A 39 2.74 -17.23 -15.52
C GLU A 39 2.23 -17.35 -14.08
N LYS A 40 2.23 -18.57 -13.52
CA LYS A 40 1.87 -18.80 -12.11
C LYS A 40 2.84 -18.13 -11.15
N ALA A 41 4.14 -18.13 -11.47
CA ALA A 41 5.15 -17.45 -10.67
C ALA A 41 4.96 -15.92 -10.71
N ALA A 42 4.76 -15.35 -11.90
CA ALA A 42 4.49 -13.91 -12.07
C ALA A 42 3.21 -13.47 -11.34
N ALA A 43 2.14 -14.28 -11.40
CA ALA A 43 0.90 -13.98 -10.67
C ALA A 43 1.07 -14.01 -9.15
N LYS A 44 1.82 -14.98 -8.62
CA LYS A 44 2.14 -15.04 -7.19
C LYS A 44 2.98 -13.84 -6.75
N ASP A 45 3.98 -13.46 -7.53
CA ASP A 45 4.83 -12.31 -7.23
C ASP A 45 4.04 -11.00 -7.22
N ALA A 46 3.18 -10.80 -8.22
CA ALA A 46 2.29 -9.64 -8.30
C ALA A 46 1.31 -9.58 -7.11
N TYR A 47 0.65 -10.70 -6.81
CA TYR A 47 -0.28 -10.79 -5.67
C TYR A 47 0.41 -10.53 -4.33
N LEU A 48 1.60 -11.10 -4.11
CA LEU A 48 2.36 -10.90 -2.87
C LEU A 48 2.86 -9.46 -2.74
N SER A 49 3.31 -8.85 -3.83
CA SER A 49 3.77 -7.45 -3.84
C SER A 49 2.63 -6.48 -3.50
N GLU A 50 1.44 -6.68 -4.05
CA GLU A 50 0.25 -5.91 -3.68
C GLU A 50 -0.15 -6.14 -2.22
N PHE A 51 -0.16 -7.40 -1.77
CA PHE A 51 -0.47 -7.72 -0.38
C PHE A 51 0.50 -7.08 0.61
N LEU A 52 1.80 -7.06 0.28
CA LEU A 52 2.83 -6.39 1.07
C LEU A 52 2.66 -4.87 1.05
N ALA A 53 2.29 -4.28 -0.08
CA ALA A 53 2.00 -2.85 -0.17
C ALA A 53 0.79 -2.45 0.69
N GLU A 54 -0.29 -3.23 0.64
CA GLU A 54 -1.48 -3.02 1.49
C GLU A 54 -1.17 -3.21 2.97
N ARG A 55 -0.36 -4.21 3.32
CA ARG A 55 0.12 -4.37 4.70
C ARG A 55 0.97 -3.18 5.14
N GLY A 56 1.93 -2.76 4.32
CA GLY A 56 2.77 -1.60 4.60
C GLY A 56 1.96 -0.32 4.79
N LYS A 57 0.89 -0.13 4.01
CA LYS A 57 -0.05 0.97 4.17
C LYS A 57 -0.79 0.92 5.51
N ARG A 58 -1.31 -0.25 5.90
CA ARG A 58 -2.00 -0.44 7.20
C ARG A 58 -1.07 -0.24 8.39
N ASP A 59 0.15 -0.76 8.30
CA ASP A 59 1.16 -0.62 9.35
C ASP A 59 1.52 0.87 9.52
N ARG A 60 1.76 1.59 8.41
CA ARG A 60 1.99 3.05 8.43
C ARG A 60 0.80 3.85 8.97
N GLN A 61 -0.43 3.49 8.59
CA GLN A 61 -1.64 4.14 9.11
C GLN A 61 -1.81 3.90 10.62
N SER A 62 -1.53 2.69 11.09
CA SER A 62 -1.58 2.35 12.51
C SER A 62 -0.55 3.16 13.30
N HIS A 63 0.67 3.25 12.77
CA HIS A 63 1.75 4.05 13.36
C HIS A 63 1.39 5.54 13.43
N ALA A 64 0.83 6.10 12.34
CA ALA A 64 0.33 7.47 12.34
C ALA A 64 -0.72 7.72 13.44
N TRP A 65 -1.65 6.78 13.65
CA TRP A 65 -2.64 6.88 14.72
C TRP A 65 -2.03 6.81 16.11
N GLU A 66 -1.04 5.94 16.33
CA GLU A 66 -0.32 5.84 17.60
C GLU A 66 0.39 7.16 17.95
N LEU A 67 0.99 7.82 16.97
CA LEU A 67 1.63 9.13 17.13
C LEU A 67 0.63 10.27 17.38
N LEU A 68 -0.58 10.19 16.80
CA LEU A 68 -1.62 11.22 16.97
C LEU A 68 -2.40 11.07 18.29
N LEU A 69 -2.59 9.84 18.77
CA LEU A 69 -3.41 9.51 19.94
C LEU A 69 -2.55 9.29 21.20
N THR A 70 -1.57 10.15 21.43
CA THR A 70 -0.63 10.04 22.56
C THR A 70 -1.26 10.35 23.92
N ARG A 71 -2.46 10.94 23.93
CA ARG A 71 -3.20 11.30 25.13
C ARG A 71 -4.68 11.00 25.01
N SER A 72 -5.28 10.68 26.15
CA SER A 72 -6.73 10.64 26.31
C SER A 72 -7.25 12.06 26.52
N TYR A 73 -8.25 12.44 25.74
CA TYR A 73 -8.95 13.72 25.88
C TYR A 73 -10.35 13.46 26.45
N ASP A 74 -10.81 14.32 27.36
CA ASP A 74 -12.14 14.22 27.96
C ASP A 74 -13.26 14.59 26.96
N GLU A 75 -12.94 15.43 25.97
CA GLU A 75 -13.77 15.76 24.81
C GLU A 75 -13.02 15.43 23.52
N PRO A 76 -13.71 15.14 22.39
CA PRO A 76 -13.05 14.90 21.11
C PRO A 76 -12.15 16.10 20.72
N PRO A 77 -10.83 15.92 20.62
CA PRO A 77 -9.92 17.03 20.34
C PRO A 77 -10.01 17.46 18.87
N THR A 78 -9.65 18.71 18.61
CA THR A 78 -9.42 19.19 17.24
C THR A 78 -8.02 18.78 16.75
N TRP A 79 -7.82 18.68 15.43
CA TRP A 79 -6.49 18.42 14.85
C TRP A 79 -5.45 19.46 15.29
N LYS A 80 -5.88 20.73 15.41
CA LYS A 80 -5.02 21.80 15.94
C LYS A 80 -4.52 21.49 17.35
N GLN A 81 -5.43 21.08 18.26
CA GLN A 81 -5.07 20.74 19.63
C GLN A 81 -4.14 19.52 19.69
N ILE A 82 -4.46 18.47 18.92
CA ILE A 82 -3.57 17.30 18.81
C ILE A 82 -2.17 17.76 18.42
N PHE A 83 -2.03 18.49 17.31
CA PHE A 83 -0.71 18.93 16.82
C PHE A 83 0.01 19.91 17.75
N ASP A 84 -0.72 20.74 18.52
CA ASP A 84 -0.14 21.64 19.52
C ASP A 84 0.48 20.85 20.69
N ASP A 85 -0.01 19.65 20.97
CA ASP A 85 0.47 18.77 22.05
C ASP A 85 1.63 17.86 21.64
N LEU A 86 1.89 17.70 20.33
CA LEU A 86 2.95 16.84 19.81
C LEU A 86 4.32 17.51 19.88
N SER A 87 5.36 16.71 20.11
CA SER A 87 6.74 17.19 20.08
C SER A 87 7.22 17.41 18.63
N PRO A 88 8.26 18.24 18.41
CA PRO A 88 8.82 18.46 17.08
C PRO A 88 9.31 17.18 16.39
N GLU A 89 9.79 16.19 17.15
CA GLU A 89 10.22 14.89 16.61
C GLU A 89 9.03 14.13 16.01
N VAL A 90 7.89 14.17 16.69
CA VAL A 90 6.65 13.56 16.18
C VAL A 90 6.16 14.31 14.94
N HIS A 91 6.29 15.64 14.87
CA HIS A 91 5.94 16.38 13.64
C HIS A 91 6.81 15.97 12.45
N ALA A 92 8.10 15.70 12.65
CA ALA A 92 8.96 15.21 11.59
C ALA A 92 8.51 13.81 11.12
N GLU A 93 8.24 12.91 12.06
CA GLU A 93 7.81 11.54 11.77
C GLU A 93 6.44 11.47 11.08
N LEU A 94 5.49 12.33 11.47
CA LEU A 94 4.21 12.46 10.77
C LEU A 94 4.37 12.96 9.32
N GLY A 95 5.46 13.67 9.01
CA GLY A 95 5.80 14.08 7.64
C GLY A 95 6.17 12.89 6.75
N GLU A 96 6.94 11.94 7.27
CA GLU A 96 7.28 10.68 6.58
C GLU A 96 6.05 9.79 6.38
N LEU A 97 5.03 9.96 7.24
CA LEU A 97 3.78 9.23 7.20
C LEU A 97 2.64 10.02 6.55
N TYR A 98 2.93 11.14 5.88
CA TYR A 98 1.91 12.11 5.46
C TYR A 98 0.77 11.47 4.66
N ASP A 99 1.08 10.59 3.70
CA ASP A 99 0.10 9.86 2.87
C ASP A 99 -0.70 8.79 3.63
N ALA A 100 -0.27 8.41 4.85
CA ALA A 100 -1.00 7.55 5.76
C ALA A 100 -1.83 8.30 6.82
N LEU A 101 -1.69 9.62 6.93
CA LEU A 101 -2.45 10.41 7.90
C LEU A 101 -3.95 10.47 7.54
N PRO A 102 -4.84 10.58 8.54
CA PRO A 102 -6.24 10.94 8.32
C PRO A 102 -6.36 12.29 7.61
N ALA A 103 -7.39 12.48 6.78
CA ALA A 103 -7.54 13.69 5.94
C ALA A 103 -7.42 15.01 6.73
N GLY A 104 -8.11 15.14 7.86
CA GLY A 104 -8.01 16.36 8.67
C GLY A 104 -6.65 16.57 9.35
N ALA A 105 -5.91 15.49 9.60
CA ALA A 105 -4.52 15.59 10.07
C ALA A 105 -3.58 16.00 8.93
N GLN A 106 -3.80 15.54 7.70
CA GLN A 106 -3.06 16.00 6.52
C GLN A 106 -3.28 17.50 6.28
N GLU A 107 -4.53 17.98 6.36
CA GLU A 107 -4.86 19.39 6.20
C GLU A 107 -4.16 20.25 7.24
N GLU A 108 -4.18 19.84 8.51
CA GLU A 108 -3.52 20.57 9.59
C GLU A 108 -1.99 20.51 9.47
N TYR A 109 -1.43 19.37 9.08
CA TYR A 109 0.00 19.23 8.79
C TYR A 109 0.41 20.19 7.66
N ALA A 110 -0.30 20.14 6.54
CA ALA A 110 -0.02 20.99 5.37
C ALA A 110 -0.17 22.48 5.69
N ARG A 111 -1.12 22.85 6.55
CA ARG A 111 -1.28 24.23 7.02
C ARG A 111 -0.08 24.72 7.84
N ARG A 112 0.54 23.85 8.64
CA ARG A 112 1.67 24.18 9.52
C ARG A 112 3.03 24.11 8.83
N PHE A 113 3.24 23.08 8.02
CA PHE A 113 4.55 22.68 7.52
C PHE A 113 4.63 22.64 5.98
N GLY A 114 3.49 22.76 5.29
CA GLY A 114 3.38 22.50 3.86
C GLY A 114 3.18 21.02 3.53
N VAL A 115 2.83 20.73 2.27
CA VAL A 115 2.71 19.33 1.78
C VAL A 115 4.13 18.80 1.54
N PRO A 116 4.53 17.70 2.20
CA PRO A 116 5.82 17.07 1.91
C PRO A 116 5.88 16.67 0.44
N SER A 117 7.01 16.96 -0.22
CA SER A 117 7.29 16.37 -1.53
C SER A 117 7.65 14.91 -1.28
N THR A 118 6.67 14.02 -1.32
CA THR A 118 6.91 12.57 -1.30
C THR A 118 7.97 12.25 -2.34
N VAL A 119 9.13 11.74 -1.90
CA VAL A 119 10.18 11.16 -2.75
C VAL A 119 9.80 9.75 -3.18
#